data_AF-A0AAD6QMY2-F1
#
_entry.id   AF-A0AAD6QMY2-F1
#
_cell.length_a   1.000
_cell.length_b   1.000
_cell.length_c   1.000
_cell.angle_alpha   90.00
_cell.angle_beta   90.00
_cell.angle_gamma   90.00
#
_symmetry.space_group_name_H-M   'P 1'
#
loop_
_entity.id
_entity.type
_entity.pdbx_description
1 polymer ?
#
loop_
_entity_poly.entity_id
_entity_poly.type
_entity_poly.pdbx_seq_one_letter_code
_entity_poly.pdbx_strand_id
1 'polypeptide(L)'
;MANISSRNNVAVTIRNDVNLKKESLRIEPDEESPGSYLVTFTFDASVAGSITIIFFAKEGEDCILTPTKADLLPPVTVNFQQGLGQKFRQPSGTGIDFTLFEEEELVNEGEMDAYPLVVKAEASPANQKGTEGNQMSGAEASPANQKGTEGNQMSGAMDSHITHAVFEEEKGEYQVRVMKQILWVNGMRYELQEIYGIGNANDPREECVICLSKPRDTTVLPCRHMCMCSGCAKVLRFQTNRCPICRQPVDRLLEIKVNNGPDE
;
A
#
# COMPACT_ATOMS: atom_id res chain seq x y z
N MET A 1 14.53 -10.48 39.56
CA MET A 1 14.84 -9.22 38.87
C MET A 1 14.51 -9.40 37.41
N ALA A 2 13.35 -8.93 36.95
CA ALA A 2 12.95 -9.02 35.54
C ALA A 2 13.35 -7.73 34.84
N ASN A 3 14.18 -7.87 33.81
CA ASN A 3 14.72 -6.77 33.02
C ASN A 3 13.58 -5.95 32.38
N ILE A 4 13.61 -4.66 32.67
CA ILE A 4 12.88 -3.62 31.95
C ILE A 4 13.45 -3.57 30.53
N SER A 5 12.70 -4.06 29.54
CA SER A 5 12.90 -3.69 28.15
C SER A 5 11.75 -2.76 27.75
N SER A 6 11.82 -1.51 28.19
CA SER A 6 11.07 -0.43 27.54
C SER A 6 11.81 -0.06 26.25
N ARG A 7 11.69 -0.90 25.22
CA ARG A 7 11.91 -0.40 23.86
C ARG A 7 10.68 0.44 23.53
N ASN A 8 10.84 1.76 23.60
CA ASN A 8 9.91 2.72 23.01
C ASN A 8 9.86 2.42 21.51
N ASN A 9 8.89 1.62 21.08
CA ASN A 9 8.60 1.43 19.66
C ASN A 9 7.83 2.66 19.19
N VAL A 10 8.56 3.65 18.70
CA VAL A 10 8.00 4.84 18.09
C VAL A 10 7.33 4.41 16.78
N ALA A 11 6.05 4.77 16.59
CA ALA A 11 5.41 4.64 15.29
C ALA A 11 6.21 5.47 14.26
N VAL A 12 6.71 4.82 13.21
CA VAL A 12 7.40 5.51 12.12
C VAL A 12 6.33 6.00 11.15
N THR A 13 6.28 7.31 10.91
CA THR A 13 5.44 7.86 9.84
C THR A 13 6.18 7.66 8.52
N ILE A 14 5.56 6.93 7.61
CA ILE A 14 6.09 6.67 6.27
C ILE A 14 5.27 7.51 5.31
N ARG A 15 5.96 8.30 4.48
CA ARG A 15 5.32 9.02 3.38
C ARG A 15 5.01 8.00 2.29
N ASN A 16 3.73 7.86 1.97
CA ASN A 16 3.30 7.07 0.83
C ASN A 16 2.93 8.02 -0.32
N ASP A 17 3.69 7.99 -1.40
CA ASP A 17 3.48 8.88 -2.53
C ASP A 17 2.37 8.40 -3.49
N VAL A 18 1.96 7.13 -3.41
CA VAL A 18 0.82 6.61 -4.18
C VAL A 18 -0.04 5.67 -3.32
N ASN A 19 -1.28 6.05 -3.08
CA ASN A 19 -2.18 5.36 -2.18
C ASN A 19 -3.42 4.82 -2.88
N LEU A 20 -3.49 3.51 -3.09
CA LEU A 20 -4.71 2.84 -3.54
C LEU A 20 -5.70 2.71 -2.37
N LYS A 21 -6.93 3.19 -2.59
CA LYS A 21 -8.03 3.07 -1.62
C LYS A 21 -8.64 1.68 -1.70
N LYS A 22 -8.27 0.81 -0.77
CA LYS A 22 -8.63 -0.62 -0.80
C LYS A 22 -10.13 -0.86 -1.00
N GLU A 23 -10.98 -0.05 -0.39
CA GLU A 23 -12.44 -0.15 -0.41
C GLU A 23 -13.05 0.22 -1.77
N SER A 24 -12.26 0.82 -2.65
CA SER A 24 -12.68 1.19 -4.00
C SER A 24 -12.29 0.16 -5.06
N LEU A 25 -11.44 -0.81 -4.71
CA LEU A 25 -10.98 -1.86 -5.61
C LEU A 25 -12.10 -2.82 -5.94
N ARG A 26 -12.41 -2.93 -7.22
CA ARG A 26 -13.50 -3.75 -7.75
C ARG A 26 -13.16 -4.20 -9.16
N ILE A 27 -14.03 -5.07 -9.67
CA ILE A 27 -14.08 -5.45 -11.07
C ILE A 27 -15.39 -5.00 -11.69
N GLU A 28 -15.38 -4.73 -12.98
CA GLU A 28 -16.57 -4.41 -13.76
C GLU A 28 -16.52 -5.10 -15.13
N PRO A 29 -17.67 -5.44 -15.74
CA PRO A 29 -17.68 -6.03 -17.07
C PRO A 29 -17.02 -5.12 -18.11
N ASP A 30 -16.28 -5.71 -19.04
CA ASP A 30 -15.77 -5.01 -20.21
C ASP A 30 -16.84 -4.95 -21.31
N GLU A 31 -17.38 -3.76 -21.57
CA GLU A 31 -18.38 -3.57 -22.63
C GLU A 31 -17.83 -3.84 -24.04
N GLU A 32 -16.52 -3.70 -24.24
CA GLU A 32 -15.86 -3.91 -25.53
C GLU A 32 -15.36 -5.35 -25.71
N SER A 33 -15.26 -6.12 -24.61
CA SER A 33 -14.82 -7.53 -24.59
C SER A 33 -15.77 -8.37 -23.72
N PRO A 34 -16.91 -8.82 -24.27
CA PRO A 34 -17.91 -9.57 -23.52
C PRO A 34 -17.34 -10.81 -22.84
N GLY A 35 -17.66 -11.01 -21.56
CA GLY A 35 -17.13 -12.10 -20.73
C GLY A 35 -15.85 -11.77 -19.98
N SER A 36 -15.17 -10.68 -20.37
CA SER A 36 -14.01 -10.16 -19.64
C SER A 36 -14.41 -9.12 -18.59
N TYR A 37 -13.61 -9.03 -17.53
CA TYR A 37 -13.78 -8.09 -16.43
C TYR A 37 -12.53 -7.25 -16.22
N LEU A 38 -12.74 -5.95 -16.01
CA LEU A 38 -11.69 -4.95 -15.84
C LEU A 38 -11.55 -4.55 -14.39
N VAL A 39 -10.31 -4.37 -13.94
CA VAL A 39 -10.01 -3.86 -12.60
C VAL A 39 -10.20 -2.35 -12.56
N THR A 40 -10.93 -1.86 -11.56
CA THR A 40 -11.12 -0.43 -11.32
C THR A 40 -10.97 -0.07 -9.85
N PHE A 41 -10.46 1.14 -9.58
CA PHE A 41 -10.27 1.65 -8.22
C PHE A 41 -10.02 3.16 -8.21
N THR A 42 -10.00 3.73 -7.01
CA THR A 42 -9.60 5.11 -6.75
C THR A 42 -8.25 5.11 -6.04
N PHE A 43 -7.40 6.06 -6.40
CA PHE A 43 -6.11 6.25 -5.76
C PHE A 43 -5.77 7.73 -5.61
N ASP A 44 -4.89 8.03 -4.66
CA ASP A 44 -4.29 9.34 -4.47
C ASP A 44 -2.81 9.25 -4.84
N ALA A 45 -2.26 10.24 -5.53
CA ALA A 45 -0.84 10.29 -5.86
C ALA A 45 -0.27 11.70 -5.66
N SER A 46 0.82 11.80 -4.91
CA SER A 46 1.55 13.06 -4.66
C SER A 46 2.52 13.41 -5.79
N VAL A 47 2.92 12.42 -6.59
CA VAL A 47 3.80 12.55 -7.77
C VAL A 47 3.22 11.76 -8.94
N ALA A 48 3.75 11.98 -10.14
CA ALA A 48 3.47 11.11 -11.29
C ALA A 48 4.04 9.69 -11.07
N GLY A 49 3.52 8.71 -11.79
CA GLY A 49 3.86 7.32 -11.58
C GLY A 49 3.18 6.38 -12.56
N SER A 50 3.19 5.10 -12.22
CA SER A 50 2.53 4.04 -13.01
C SER A 50 1.77 3.08 -12.12
N ILE A 51 0.67 2.55 -12.65
CA ILE A 51 -0.09 1.44 -12.08
C ILE A 51 0.13 0.23 -12.98
N THR A 52 0.48 -0.89 -12.39
CA THR A 52 0.59 -2.18 -13.07
C THR A 52 -0.40 -3.17 -12.47
N ILE A 53 -1.27 -3.72 -13.32
CA ILE A 53 -2.18 -4.82 -12.99
C ILE A 53 -1.50 -6.13 -13.38
N ILE A 54 -1.40 -7.06 -12.44
CA ILE A 54 -0.77 -8.37 -12.64
C ILE A 54 -1.74 -9.43 -12.13
N PHE A 55 -2.20 -10.31 -13.02
CA PHE A 55 -2.97 -11.48 -12.64
C PHE A 55 -2.05 -12.67 -12.33
N PHE A 56 -2.42 -13.46 -11.32
CA PHE A 56 -1.71 -14.67 -10.89
C PHE A 56 -0.21 -14.43 -10.66
N ALA A 57 0.13 -13.56 -9.72
CA ALA A 57 1.51 -13.21 -9.40
C ALA A 57 2.03 -13.87 -8.11
N LYS A 58 3.25 -14.40 -8.13
CA LYS A 58 3.99 -14.79 -6.93
C LYS A 58 4.82 -13.60 -6.42
N GLU A 59 4.71 -13.31 -5.13
CA GLU A 59 5.55 -12.34 -4.44
C GLU A 59 6.85 -13.04 -4.00
N GLY A 60 7.98 -12.61 -4.56
CA GLY A 60 9.32 -13.05 -4.18
C GLY A 60 9.99 -12.12 -3.17
N GLU A 61 11.30 -12.29 -3.01
CA GLU A 61 12.13 -11.35 -2.24
C GLU A 61 12.05 -9.94 -2.83
N ASP A 62 12.27 -8.93 -1.99
CA ASP A 62 12.24 -7.50 -2.36
C ASP A 62 10.97 -7.05 -3.10
N CYS A 63 9.85 -7.71 -2.83
CA CYS A 63 8.56 -7.47 -3.48
C CYS A 63 8.63 -7.59 -5.02
N ILE A 64 9.51 -8.46 -5.53
CA ILE A 64 9.52 -8.84 -6.94
C ILE A 64 8.25 -9.66 -7.23
N LEU A 65 7.44 -9.17 -8.16
CA LEU A 65 6.20 -9.82 -8.56
C LEU A 65 6.43 -10.60 -9.86
N THR A 66 6.25 -11.92 -9.80
CA THR A 66 6.42 -12.81 -10.96
C THR A 66 5.06 -13.31 -11.43
N PRO A 67 4.56 -12.87 -12.62
CA PRO A 67 3.32 -13.38 -13.17
C PRO A 67 3.50 -14.83 -13.62
N THR A 68 2.62 -15.72 -13.19
CA THR A 68 2.68 -17.16 -13.51
C THR A 68 1.93 -17.52 -14.79
N LYS A 69 1.06 -16.63 -15.28
CA LYS A 69 0.23 -16.82 -16.48
C LYS A 69 0.37 -15.67 -17.49
N ALA A 70 1.58 -15.11 -17.63
CA ALA A 70 1.85 -13.93 -18.46
C ALA A 70 1.50 -14.12 -19.95
N ASP A 71 1.53 -15.35 -20.46
CA ASP A 71 1.17 -15.67 -21.86
C ASP A 71 -0.34 -15.53 -22.12
N LEU A 72 -1.17 -15.71 -21.09
CA LEU A 72 -2.63 -15.59 -21.17
C LEU A 72 -3.10 -14.19 -20.76
N LEU A 73 -2.52 -13.68 -19.67
CA LEU A 73 -2.85 -12.42 -19.05
C LEU A 73 -1.56 -11.61 -18.84
N PRO A 74 -1.07 -10.93 -19.89
CA PRO A 74 0.12 -10.11 -19.77
C PRO A 74 -0.11 -8.95 -18.79
N PRO A 75 0.89 -8.59 -17.96
CA PRO A 75 0.79 -7.42 -17.09
C PRO A 75 0.45 -6.14 -17.86
N VAL A 76 -0.43 -5.33 -17.30
CA VAL A 76 -0.89 -4.09 -17.93
C VAL A 76 -0.42 -2.90 -17.10
N THR A 77 0.42 -2.05 -17.70
CA THR A 77 0.94 -0.84 -17.05
C THR A 77 0.34 0.42 -17.67
N VAL A 78 -0.16 1.32 -16.83
CA VAL A 78 -0.71 2.62 -17.23
C VAL A 78 -0.05 3.72 -16.41
N ASN A 79 0.40 4.77 -17.08
CA ASN A 79 1.01 5.92 -16.43
C ASN A 79 -0.06 6.92 -15.96
N PHE A 80 0.21 7.59 -14.85
CA PHE A 80 -0.64 8.65 -14.29
C PHE A 80 0.19 9.88 -13.91
N GLN A 81 -0.50 11.00 -13.71
CA GLN A 81 0.09 12.23 -13.17
C GLN A 81 -0.29 12.41 -11.71
N GLN A 82 0.39 13.33 -11.00
CA GLN A 82 0.01 13.66 -9.62
C GLN A 82 -1.45 14.12 -9.54
N GLY A 83 -2.15 13.74 -8.47
CA GLY A 83 -3.55 14.07 -8.27
C GLY A 83 -4.21 13.25 -7.17
N LEU A 84 -5.18 13.84 -6.47
CA LEU A 84 -5.97 13.18 -5.44
C LEU A 84 -7.30 12.70 -6.02
N GLY A 85 -7.82 11.57 -5.52
CA GLY A 85 -9.10 11.00 -5.93
C GLY A 85 -9.15 10.54 -7.39
N GLN A 86 -8.00 10.19 -7.97
CA GLN A 86 -7.90 9.73 -9.34
C GLN A 86 -8.61 8.38 -9.48
N LYS A 87 -9.30 8.18 -10.60
CA LYS A 87 -9.99 6.92 -10.93
C LYS A 87 -9.16 6.17 -11.95
N PHE A 88 -8.74 4.96 -11.57
CA PHE A 88 -8.15 4.01 -12.50
C PHE A 88 -9.24 3.10 -13.05
N ARG A 89 -9.19 2.88 -14.36
CA ARG A 89 -9.91 1.81 -15.05
C ARG A 89 -8.91 1.11 -15.96
N GLN A 90 -8.83 -0.21 -15.84
CA GLN A 90 -8.00 -1.02 -16.71
C GLN A 90 -8.40 -0.82 -18.19
N PRO A 91 -7.45 -0.76 -19.14
CA PRO A 91 -7.74 -0.65 -20.56
C PRO A 91 -8.61 -1.81 -21.07
N SER A 92 -9.63 -1.51 -21.87
CA SER A 92 -10.52 -2.49 -22.49
C SER A 92 -9.72 -3.52 -23.33
N GLY A 93 -10.18 -4.76 -23.36
CA GLY A 93 -9.53 -5.89 -24.04
C GLY A 93 -8.35 -6.51 -23.29
N THR A 94 -8.04 -6.04 -22.08
CA THR A 94 -6.95 -6.59 -21.24
C THR A 94 -7.45 -7.26 -19.95
N GLY A 95 -8.77 -7.29 -19.76
CA GLY A 95 -9.42 -7.84 -18.58
C GLY A 95 -9.26 -9.35 -18.42
N ILE A 96 -9.71 -9.86 -17.27
CA ILE A 96 -9.73 -11.28 -16.97
C ILE A 96 -11.06 -11.90 -17.37
N ASP A 97 -11.03 -13.07 -18.02
CA ASP A 97 -12.18 -13.95 -18.17
C ASP A 97 -12.10 -15.05 -17.11
N PHE A 98 -13.00 -14.99 -16.11
CA PHE A 98 -13.00 -15.92 -14.99
C PHE A 98 -13.30 -17.37 -15.40
N THR A 99 -13.97 -17.58 -16.53
CA THR A 99 -14.32 -18.92 -17.00
C THR A 99 -13.12 -19.76 -17.46
N LEU A 100 -11.96 -19.10 -17.63
CA LEU A 100 -10.71 -19.74 -18.03
C LEU A 100 -9.90 -20.30 -16.86
N PHE A 101 -10.37 -20.14 -15.61
CA PHE A 101 -9.61 -20.46 -14.40
C PHE A 101 -10.46 -21.27 -13.42
N GLU A 102 -9.79 -22.13 -12.65
CA GLU A 102 -10.44 -22.90 -11.58
C GLU A 102 -10.72 -22.00 -10.37
N GLU A 103 -11.79 -22.30 -9.62
CA GLU A 103 -12.21 -21.49 -8.47
C GLU A 103 -11.11 -21.40 -7.40
N GLU A 104 -10.39 -22.50 -7.17
CA GLU A 104 -9.26 -22.56 -6.24
C GLU A 104 -8.15 -21.57 -6.62
N GLU A 105 -7.91 -21.38 -7.93
CA GLU A 105 -6.92 -20.42 -8.41
C GLU A 105 -7.33 -18.97 -8.15
N LEU A 106 -8.64 -18.69 -8.08
CA LEU A 106 -9.20 -17.36 -7.88
C LEU A 106 -9.25 -16.94 -6.41
N VAL A 107 -9.19 -17.89 -5.47
CA VAL A 107 -9.23 -17.65 -4.02
C VAL A 107 -7.88 -17.85 -3.32
N ASN A 108 -6.82 -18.21 -4.04
CA ASN A 108 -5.51 -18.50 -3.47
C ASN A 108 -4.89 -17.31 -2.69
N GLU A 109 -4.46 -17.57 -1.44
CA GLU A 109 -3.96 -16.52 -0.51
C GLU A 109 -2.42 -16.45 -0.41
N GLY A 110 -1.69 -17.07 -1.33
CA GLY A 110 -0.30 -16.74 -1.70
C GLY A 110 0.80 -16.72 -0.62
N GLU A 111 1.07 -17.84 0.04
CA GLU A 111 2.40 -18.11 0.65
C GLU A 111 3.20 -19.20 -0.10
N MET A 112 2.52 -20.14 -0.77
CA MET A 112 3.12 -21.12 -1.69
C MET A 112 2.64 -20.95 -3.15
N ASP A 113 1.51 -20.26 -3.30
CA ASP A 113 0.77 -20.09 -4.56
C ASP A 113 0.78 -18.64 -5.05
N ALA A 114 0.26 -18.41 -6.25
CA ALA A 114 0.16 -17.07 -6.83
C ALA A 114 -1.10 -16.37 -6.33
N TYR A 115 -0.99 -15.06 -6.03
CA TYR A 115 -2.16 -14.23 -5.77
C TYR A 115 -2.90 -13.96 -7.08
N PRO A 116 -4.23 -14.16 -7.12
CA PRO A 116 -5.06 -13.97 -8.31
C PRO A 116 -4.95 -12.58 -8.90
N LEU A 117 -4.89 -11.55 -8.05
CA LEU A 117 -4.73 -10.15 -8.46
C LEU A 117 -3.68 -9.45 -7.60
N VAL A 118 -2.74 -8.79 -8.27
CA VAL A 118 -1.82 -7.85 -7.66
C VAL A 118 -1.86 -6.53 -8.42
N VAL A 119 -2.08 -5.45 -7.68
CA VAL A 119 -1.98 -4.08 -8.18
C VAL A 119 -0.73 -3.45 -7.61
N LYS A 120 0.23 -3.10 -8.47
CA LYS A 120 1.45 -2.40 -8.09
C LYS A 120 1.40 -0.97 -8.58
N ALA A 121 1.40 -0.01 -7.66
CA ALA A 121 1.51 1.41 -7.98
C ALA A 121 2.93 1.91 -7.64
N GLU A 122 3.62 2.51 -8.60
CA GLU A 122 4.99 2.99 -8.45
C GLU A 122 5.04 4.51 -8.58
N ALA A 123 5.70 5.17 -7.63
CA ALA A 123 5.97 6.59 -7.65
C ALA A 123 7.20 6.87 -8.53
N SER A 124 7.07 7.78 -9.50
CA SER A 124 8.17 8.30 -10.30
C SER A 124 8.36 9.79 -10.01
N PRO A 125 8.95 10.17 -8.87
CA PRO A 125 9.26 11.56 -8.58
C PRO A 125 10.16 12.11 -9.68
N ALA A 126 9.80 13.27 -10.24
CA ALA A 126 10.62 13.91 -11.25
C ALA A 126 11.99 14.24 -10.63
N ASN A 127 13.06 13.61 -11.12
CA ASN A 127 14.41 14.04 -10.80
C ASN A 127 14.56 15.50 -11.27
N GLN A 128 14.49 16.45 -10.35
CA GLN A 128 14.90 17.83 -10.59
C GLN A 128 16.44 17.88 -10.74
N LYS A 129 16.96 17.32 -11.83
CA LYS A 129 18.21 17.83 -12.40
C LYS A 129 17.81 18.86 -13.44
N GLY A 130 17.68 20.10 -12.97
CA GLY A 130 17.53 21.26 -13.83
C GLY A 130 18.65 21.25 -14.87
N THR A 131 18.29 21.02 -16.12
CA THR A 131 19.17 21.36 -17.24
C THR A 131 18.68 22.71 -17.70
N GLU A 132 19.29 23.77 -17.16
CA GLU A 132 19.17 25.11 -17.72
C GLU A 132 19.68 25.02 -19.16
N GLY A 133 18.76 25.04 -20.11
CA GLY A 133 19.08 25.20 -21.52
C GLY A 133 19.62 26.60 -21.73
N ASN A 134 20.91 26.70 -22.05
CA ASN A 134 21.46 27.89 -22.67
C ASN A 134 21.98 27.52 -24.06
N GLN A 135 21.35 28.11 -25.08
CA GLN A 135 21.77 28.05 -26.47
C GLN A 135 23.03 28.92 -26.66
N MET A 136 24.07 28.42 -27.35
CA MET A 136 24.49 28.89 -28.69
C MET A 136 25.87 28.33 -29.11
N SER A 137 25.97 27.97 -30.40
CA SER A 137 27.13 27.98 -31.32
C SER A 137 28.31 27.01 -31.16
N GLY A 138 28.44 26.08 -32.13
CA GLY A 138 29.47 26.14 -33.19
C GLY A 138 30.83 25.44 -33.03
N ALA A 139 31.04 24.41 -33.87
CA ALA A 139 32.28 23.93 -34.51
C ALA A 139 33.31 23.00 -33.77
N GLU A 140 33.36 21.76 -34.31
CA GLU A 140 34.50 20.91 -34.74
C GLU A 140 35.54 20.27 -33.78
N ALA A 141 35.71 18.94 -34.02
CA ALA A 141 36.87 18.04 -33.90
C ALA A 141 37.32 17.44 -32.54
N SER A 142 37.27 16.10 -32.47
CA SER A 142 37.76 15.17 -31.43
C SER A 142 39.32 15.05 -31.39
N PRO A 143 39.97 14.12 -30.62
CA PRO A 143 39.59 13.33 -29.42
C PRO A 143 40.68 13.32 -28.30
N ALA A 144 40.32 13.01 -27.03
CA ALA A 144 41.18 12.24 -26.09
C ALA A 144 40.54 12.01 -24.71
N ASN A 145 40.25 10.74 -24.42
CA ASN A 145 40.59 10.00 -23.20
C ASN A 145 40.59 10.74 -21.84
N GLN A 146 39.59 10.49 -21.00
CA GLN A 146 39.80 10.44 -19.55
C GLN A 146 38.79 9.55 -18.83
N LYS A 147 39.37 8.46 -18.31
CA LYS A 147 38.90 7.49 -17.34
C LYS A 147 38.16 8.16 -16.17
N GLY A 148 36.90 7.79 -15.95
CA GLY A 148 36.07 8.31 -14.87
C GLY A 148 35.04 7.29 -14.43
N THR A 149 35.46 6.47 -13.46
CA THR A 149 34.63 5.92 -12.37
C THR A 149 33.23 5.43 -12.76
N GLU A 150 33.11 4.12 -12.96
CA GLU A 150 31.84 3.38 -12.87
C GLU A 150 31.33 3.48 -11.42
N GLY A 151 30.74 4.63 -11.11
CA GLY A 151 29.91 4.81 -9.94
C GLY A 151 28.65 4.01 -10.17
N ASN A 152 28.61 2.86 -9.52
CA ASN A 152 27.45 1.99 -9.32
C ASN A 152 26.18 2.85 -9.13
N GLN A 153 25.44 3.10 -10.21
CA GLN A 153 24.10 3.67 -10.14
C GLN A 153 23.24 2.57 -9.54
N MET A 154 23.15 2.58 -8.22
CA MET A 154 22.11 1.87 -7.51
C MET A 154 20.80 2.41 -8.10
N SER A 155 20.17 1.65 -8.99
CA SER A 155 18.81 1.91 -9.43
C SER A 155 17.96 1.89 -8.17
N GLY A 156 17.75 3.06 -7.57
CA GLY A 156 16.95 3.19 -6.36
C GLY A 156 15.59 2.60 -6.67
N ALA A 157 15.26 1.48 -6.03
CA ALA A 157 13.95 0.87 -6.16
C ALA A 157 12.90 1.95 -5.90
N MET A 158 11.99 2.15 -6.86
CA MET A 158 10.95 3.17 -6.75
C MET A 158 10.07 2.89 -5.54
N ASP A 159 9.65 3.95 -4.86
CA ASP A 159 8.66 3.81 -3.80
C ASP A 159 7.37 3.24 -4.43
N SER A 160 6.83 2.18 -3.83
CA SER A 160 5.67 1.49 -4.39
C SER A 160 4.67 1.05 -3.35
N HIS A 161 3.41 1.01 -3.77
CA HIS A 161 2.30 0.48 -3.01
C HIS A 161 1.73 -0.72 -3.76
N ILE A 162 1.82 -1.88 -3.14
CA ILE A 162 1.39 -3.16 -3.69
C ILE A 162 0.15 -3.62 -2.94
N THR A 163 -0.93 -3.88 -3.66
CA THR A 163 -2.19 -4.42 -3.12
C THR A 163 -2.38 -5.83 -3.66
N HIS A 164 -2.45 -6.82 -2.76
CA HIS A 164 -2.76 -8.20 -3.09
C HIS A 164 -4.24 -8.46 -2.82
N ALA A 165 -4.91 -9.12 -3.76
CA ALA A 165 -6.33 -9.42 -3.69
C ALA A 165 -6.66 -10.78 -4.30
N VAL A 166 -7.81 -11.30 -3.87
CA VAL A 166 -8.44 -12.51 -4.40
C VAL A 166 -9.80 -12.16 -5.02
N PHE A 167 -10.32 -13.08 -5.83
CA PHE A 167 -11.67 -12.98 -6.37
C PHE A 167 -12.58 -13.96 -5.65
N GLU A 168 -13.78 -13.50 -5.30
CA GLU A 168 -14.80 -14.33 -4.67
C GLU A 168 -16.05 -14.31 -5.52
N GLU A 169 -16.61 -15.49 -5.80
CA GLU A 169 -17.91 -15.59 -6.46
C GLU A 169 -19.01 -15.62 -5.41
N GLU A 170 -19.92 -14.65 -5.46
CA GLU A 170 -21.13 -14.66 -4.66
C GLU A 170 -22.35 -14.59 -5.57
N LYS A 171 -23.15 -15.67 -5.60
CA LYS A 171 -24.40 -15.77 -6.39
C LYS A 171 -24.19 -15.50 -7.90
N GLY A 172 -23.06 -15.90 -8.46
CA GLY A 172 -22.75 -15.71 -9.89
C GLY A 172 -22.14 -14.35 -10.23
N GLU A 173 -21.84 -13.52 -9.24
CA GLU A 173 -21.11 -12.26 -9.41
C GLU A 173 -19.75 -12.35 -8.72
N TYR A 174 -18.69 -11.95 -9.44
CA TYR A 174 -17.35 -11.89 -8.87
C TYR A 174 -17.15 -10.56 -8.12
N GLN A 175 -16.50 -10.65 -6.96
CA GLN A 175 -16.08 -9.53 -6.15
C GLN A 175 -14.58 -9.61 -5.86
N VAL A 176 -13.96 -8.48 -5.51
CA VAL A 176 -12.54 -8.44 -5.13
C VAL A 176 -12.43 -8.29 -3.62
N ARG A 177 -11.69 -9.20 -2.98
CA ARG A 177 -11.32 -9.10 -1.56
C ARG A 177 -9.84 -8.79 -1.43
N VAL A 178 -9.53 -7.62 -0.87
CA VAL A 178 -8.15 -7.21 -0.59
C VAL A 178 -7.62 -7.99 0.61
N MET A 179 -6.48 -8.67 0.42
CA MET A 179 -5.87 -9.50 1.46
C MET A 179 -4.83 -8.72 2.26
N LYS A 180 -3.94 -8.01 1.56
CA LYS A 180 -2.87 -7.21 2.19
C LYS A 180 -2.45 -6.06 1.30
N GLN A 181 -1.97 -5.00 1.94
CA GLN A 181 -1.33 -3.86 1.28
C GLN A 181 0.09 -3.73 1.82
N ILE A 182 1.03 -3.44 0.93
CA ILE A 182 2.46 -3.36 1.25
C ILE A 182 2.98 -2.04 0.68
N LEU A 183 3.75 -1.31 1.49
CA LEU A 183 4.57 -0.19 1.05
C LEU A 183 6.02 -0.65 0.97
N TRP A 184 6.62 -0.43 -0.19
CA TRP A 184 8.06 -0.52 -0.37
C TRP A 184 8.59 0.90 -0.44
N VAL A 185 9.31 1.33 0.60
CA VAL A 185 9.83 2.71 0.69
C VAL A 185 11.25 2.66 1.23
N ASN A 186 12.17 3.37 0.58
CA ASN A 186 13.59 3.41 0.96
C ASN A 186 14.23 2.01 1.14
N GLY A 187 13.85 1.04 0.30
CA GLY A 187 14.35 -0.34 0.37
C GLY A 187 13.84 -1.15 1.56
N MET A 188 12.80 -0.67 2.26
CA MET A 188 12.16 -1.38 3.34
C MET A 188 10.71 -1.74 2.99
N ARG A 189 10.34 -2.98 3.29
CA ARG A 189 8.98 -3.51 3.17
C ARG A 189 8.18 -3.21 4.44
N TYR A 190 7.02 -2.60 4.28
CA TYR A 190 6.06 -2.34 5.34
C TYR A 190 4.70 -2.89 4.98
N GLU A 191 4.17 -3.80 5.78
CA GLU A 191 2.81 -4.29 5.59
C GLU A 191 1.81 -3.40 6.32
N LEU A 192 0.78 -2.95 5.60
CA LEU A 192 -0.28 -2.11 6.15
C LEU A 192 -1.22 -2.99 6.95
N GLN A 193 -1.27 -2.72 8.25
CA GLN A 193 -2.26 -3.31 9.13
C GLN A 193 -3.36 -2.28 9.39
N GLU A 194 -4.62 -2.70 9.20
CA GLU A 194 -5.76 -1.90 9.65
C GLU A 194 -5.68 -1.65 11.14
N ILE A 195 -6.18 -0.50 11.59
CA ILE A 195 -6.33 -0.22 13.01
C ILE A 195 -7.82 -0.02 13.25
N TYR A 196 -8.38 -0.85 14.12
CA TYR A 196 -9.80 -0.81 14.44
C TYR A 196 -10.07 0.33 15.41
N GLY A 197 -11.06 1.17 15.12
CA GLY A 197 -11.43 2.29 15.98
C GLY A 197 -10.73 3.62 15.66
N ILE A 198 -10.01 3.70 14.53
CA ILE A 198 -9.70 4.98 13.87
C ILE A 198 -10.98 5.42 13.14
N GLY A 199 -11.65 6.45 13.66
CA GLY A 199 -12.78 7.10 13.00
C GLY A 199 -12.30 8.07 11.93
N ASN A 200 -13.24 8.56 11.11
CA ASN A 200 -13.00 9.77 10.32
C ASN A 200 -13.00 10.97 11.27
N ALA A 201 -12.17 11.98 10.97
CA ALA A 201 -11.91 13.19 11.78
C ALA A 201 -13.11 14.05 12.23
N ASN A 202 -14.34 13.61 11.96
CA ASN A 202 -15.61 14.23 12.36
C ASN A 202 -16.50 13.33 13.24
N ASP A 203 -16.02 12.18 13.75
CA ASP A 203 -16.82 11.30 14.61
C ASP A 203 -16.56 11.57 16.11
N PRO A 204 -17.56 11.99 16.91
CA PRO A 204 -17.44 12.10 18.37
C PRO A 204 -17.11 10.76 19.07
N ARG A 205 -17.08 9.64 18.35
CA ARG A 205 -16.54 8.35 18.82
C ARG A 205 -15.01 8.28 18.84
N GLU A 206 -14.27 9.37 18.70
CA GLU A 206 -12.79 9.38 18.78
C GLU A 206 -12.22 9.52 20.20
N GLU A 207 -13.05 9.59 21.24
CA GLU A 207 -12.60 9.71 22.62
C GLU A 207 -12.18 8.38 23.24
N CYS A 208 -11.14 8.43 24.08
CA CYS A 208 -10.64 7.33 24.87
C CYS A 208 -11.75 6.69 25.71
N VAL A 209 -12.02 5.39 25.54
CA VAL A 209 -13.12 4.69 26.24
C VAL A 209 -12.92 4.59 27.75
N ILE A 210 -11.72 4.87 28.25
CA ILE A 210 -11.38 4.79 29.67
C ILE A 210 -11.63 6.14 30.37
N CYS A 211 -11.18 7.25 29.78
CA CYS A 211 -11.32 8.57 30.41
C CYS A 211 -12.45 9.41 29.83
N LEU A 212 -12.94 9.11 28.62
CA LEU A 212 -13.99 9.86 27.92
C LEU A 212 -13.67 11.37 27.87
N SER A 213 -12.41 11.73 27.60
CA SER A 213 -11.96 13.13 27.63
C SER A 213 -10.84 13.43 26.64
N LYS A 214 -9.93 12.49 26.42
CA LYS A 214 -8.80 12.66 25.50
C LYS A 214 -9.03 11.85 24.22
N PRO A 215 -8.53 12.31 23.07
CA PRO A 215 -8.59 11.53 21.84
C PRO A 215 -7.82 10.22 21.97
N ARG A 216 -8.21 9.23 21.18
CA ARG A 216 -7.49 7.97 21.06
C ARG A 216 -6.22 8.17 20.24
N ASP A 217 -5.10 7.74 20.79
CA ASP A 217 -3.78 7.80 20.15
C ASP A 217 -3.04 6.46 20.30
N THR A 218 -3.64 5.48 20.99
CA THR A 218 -2.94 4.25 21.37
C THR A 218 -3.66 3.01 20.87
N THR A 219 -2.92 2.20 20.10
CA THR A 219 -3.36 0.92 19.55
C THR A 219 -2.87 -0.25 20.42
N VAL A 220 -3.74 -1.22 20.67
CA VAL A 220 -3.42 -2.45 21.41
C VAL A 220 -3.03 -3.58 20.46
N LEU A 221 -1.84 -4.16 20.62
CA LEU A 221 -1.39 -5.31 19.83
C LEU A 221 -1.53 -6.63 20.64
N PRO A 222 -1.92 -7.75 19.99
CA PRO A 222 -2.08 -7.95 18.53
C PRO A 222 -3.48 -7.61 17.99
N CYS A 223 -4.44 -7.24 18.85
CA CYS A 223 -5.84 -7.07 18.45
C CYS A 223 -6.15 -5.81 17.60
N ARG A 224 -5.18 -4.91 17.46
CA ARG A 224 -5.21 -3.65 16.69
C ARG A 224 -6.35 -2.68 17.05
N HIS A 225 -6.97 -2.79 18.23
CA HIS A 225 -7.97 -1.83 18.69
C HIS A 225 -7.29 -0.54 19.20
N MET A 226 -7.55 0.58 18.51
CA MET A 226 -7.30 1.92 19.00
C MET A 226 -8.52 2.41 19.77
N CYS A 227 -8.47 2.31 21.10
CA CYS A 227 -9.62 2.61 21.96
C CYS A 227 -9.28 3.53 23.14
N MET A 228 -8.02 3.90 23.34
CA MET A 228 -7.62 4.70 24.50
C MET A 228 -6.54 5.72 24.16
N CYS A 229 -6.39 6.71 25.05
CA CYS A 229 -5.28 7.65 25.03
C CYS A 229 -4.05 7.07 25.74
N SER A 230 -2.87 7.60 25.43
CA SER A 230 -1.56 7.20 25.92
C SER A 230 -1.46 7.30 27.44
N GLY A 231 -2.15 8.27 28.04
CA GLY A 231 -2.28 8.41 29.49
C GLY A 231 -2.98 7.21 30.14
N CYS A 232 -4.13 6.79 29.62
CA CYS A 232 -4.86 5.63 30.13
C CYS A 232 -4.13 4.32 29.81
N ALA A 233 -3.45 4.24 28.66
CA ALA A 233 -2.72 3.06 28.24
C ALA A 233 -1.57 2.70 29.20
N LYS A 234 -0.87 3.72 29.72
CA LYS A 234 0.19 3.55 30.73
C LYS A 234 -0.33 2.92 32.03
N VAL A 235 -1.55 3.27 32.44
CA VAL A 235 -2.19 2.72 33.65
C VAL A 235 -2.72 1.30 33.40
N LEU A 236 -3.30 1.05 32.22
CA LEU A 236 -3.93 -0.23 31.87
C LEU A 236 -2.99 -1.43 32.02
N ARG A 237 -1.70 -1.26 31.69
CA ARG A 237 -0.68 -2.32 31.81
C ARG A 237 -0.53 -2.86 33.24
N PHE A 238 -0.81 -2.03 34.25
CA PHE A 238 -0.63 -2.41 35.65
C PHE A 238 -1.89 -2.98 36.29
N GLN A 239 -3.07 -2.82 35.66
CA GLN A 239 -4.34 -3.24 36.25
C GLN A 239 -4.83 -4.56 35.65
N THR A 240 -5.17 -4.57 34.36
CA THR A 240 -5.84 -5.71 33.73
C THR A 240 -5.00 -6.35 32.63
N ASN A 241 -4.10 -5.57 32.00
CA ASN A 241 -3.32 -5.97 30.84
C ASN A 241 -4.16 -6.65 29.73
N ARG A 242 -5.40 -6.21 29.54
CA ARG A 242 -6.33 -6.71 28.51
C ARG A 242 -6.95 -5.56 27.73
N CYS A 243 -7.20 -5.77 26.44
CA CYS A 243 -7.88 -4.83 25.57
C CYS A 243 -9.31 -4.52 26.09
N PRO A 244 -9.70 -3.24 26.25
CA PRO A 244 -11.06 -2.87 26.67
C PRO A 244 -12.17 -3.32 25.72
N ILE A 245 -11.87 -3.49 24.42
CA ILE A 245 -12.86 -3.84 23.39
C ILE A 245 -13.05 -5.35 23.31
N CYS A 246 -11.99 -6.09 22.99
CA CYS A 246 -12.07 -7.54 22.72
C CYS A 246 -11.57 -8.42 23.87
N ARG A 247 -11.08 -7.83 24.97
CA ARG A 247 -10.54 -8.54 26.15
C ARG A 247 -9.33 -9.44 25.88
N GLN A 248 -8.76 -9.41 24.67
CA GLN A 248 -7.50 -10.09 24.38
C GLN A 248 -6.36 -9.54 25.25
N PRO A 249 -5.40 -10.39 25.67
CA PRO A 249 -4.23 -9.95 26.42
C PRO A 249 -3.42 -8.94 25.60
N VAL A 250 -2.88 -7.94 26.28
CA VAL A 250 -2.02 -6.92 25.67
C VAL A 250 -0.59 -7.40 25.65
N ASP A 251 -0.07 -7.64 24.45
CA ASP A 251 1.35 -7.92 24.27
C ASP A 251 2.13 -6.60 24.28
N ARG A 252 1.67 -5.63 23.49
CA ARG A 252 2.31 -4.34 23.29
C ARG A 252 1.28 -3.23 23.05
N LEU A 253 1.71 -1.99 23.29
CA LEU A 253 0.95 -0.77 23.02
C LEU A 253 1.76 0.07 22.04
N LEU A 254 1.09 0.59 21.02
CA LEU A 254 1.68 1.47 20.01
C LEU A 254 1.00 2.84 20.09
N GLU A 255 1.76 3.87 20.44
CA GLU A 255 1.30 5.27 20.40
C GLU A 255 1.48 5.81 18.97
N ILE A 256 0.39 6.33 18.39
CA ILE A 256 0.33 6.95 17.07
C ILE A 256 0.16 8.45 17.27
N LYS A 257 1.17 9.21 16.87
CA LYS A 257 1.12 10.66 16.86
C LYS A 257 0.56 11.12 15.53
N VAL A 258 -0.69 11.56 15.54
CA VAL A 258 -1.25 12.29 14.39
C VAL A 258 -0.71 13.71 14.48
N ASN A 259 0.15 14.11 13.54
CA ASN A 259 0.53 15.51 13.40
C ASN A 259 -0.68 16.26 12.84
N ASN A 260 -1.56 16.72 13.73
CA ASN A 260 -2.43 17.82 13.37
C ASN A 260 -1.48 19.01 13.14
N GLY A 261 -1.57 19.63 11.95
CA GLY A 261 -0.78 20.81 11.63
C GLY A 261 -0.96 21.92 12.68
N PRO A 262 -0.11 22.95 12.68
CA PRO A 262 -0.30 24.06 13.60
C PRO A 262 -1.55 24.81 13.18
N ASP A 263 -2.67 24.55 13.85
CA ASP A 263 -3.77 25.49 13.92
C ASP A 263 -3.36 26.62 14.88
N GLU A 264 -2.57 27.57 14.35
CA GLU A 264 -2.50 28.98 14.78
C GLU A 264 -2.31 29.90 13.57
#